data_AF-A0A522B0D1-F1
#
_entry.id   AF-A0A522B0D1-F1
#
_cell.length_a   1.000
_cell.length_b   1.000
_cell.length_c   1.000
_cell.angle_alpha   90.00
_cell.angle_beta   90.00
_cell.angle_gamma   90.00
#
_symmetry.space_group_name_H-M   'P 1'
#
loop_
_entity.id
_entity.type
_entity.pdbx_description
1 polymer ?
#
loop_
_entity_poly.entity_id
_entity_poly.type
_entity_poly.pdbx_seq_one_letter_code
_entity_poly.pdbx_strand_id
1 'polypeptide(L)'
;MQNFFLIGKLATLGFWILPVLALCGVFPDPWGFRILAIAFVIFLAHLGELVFVFGKLKAAGRAEMPDVVMVILVGLFHWVPILRKS
;
A
#
# COMPACT_ATOMS: atom_id res chain seq x y z
N MET A 1 -12.31 -4.60 15.22
CA MET A 1 -11.23 -3.71 14.73
C MET A 1 -10.24 -4.44 13.82
N GLN A 2 -9.77 -5.65 14.16
CA GLN A 2 -8.80 -6.39 13.34
C GLN A 2 -9.31 -6.72 11.92
N ASN A 3 -10.59 -7.10 11.79
CA ASN A 3 -11.19 -7.42 10.49
C ASN A 3 -11.27 -6.21 9.55
N PHE A 4 -11.41 -4.99 10.07
CA PHE A 4 -11.43 -3.78 9.23
C PHE A 4 -10.07 -3.53 8.57
N PHE A 5 -8.98 -3.73 9.31
CA PHE A 5 -7.62 -3.65 8.75
C PHE A 5 -7.31 -4.80 7.80
N LEU A 6 -7.84 -6.00 8.06
CA LEU A 6 -7.71 -7.17 7.20
C LEU A 6 -8.45 -6.99 5.87
N ILE A 7 -9.68 -6.49 5.92
CA ILE A 7 -10.51 -6.19 4.74
C ILE A 7 -9.87 -5.06 3.94
N GLY A 8 -9.44 -3.98 4.60
CA GLY A 8 -8.69 -2.89 3.97
C GLY A 8 -7.46 -3.42 3.25
N LYS A 9 -6.65 -4.24 3.95
CA LYS A 9 -5.48 -4.90 3.35
C LYS A 9 -5.82 -5.73 2.12
N LEU A 10 -6.86 -6.55 2.19
CA LEU A 10 -7.27 -7.39 1.07
C LEU A 10 -7.78 -6.53 -0.11
N ALA A 11 -8.48 -5.44 0.17
CA ALA A 11 -8.98 -4.50 -0.83
C ALA A 11 -7.84 -3.75 -1.52
N THR A 12 -6.83 -3.25 -0.79
CA THR A 12 -5.65 -2.60 -1.40
C THR A 12 -4.85 -3.60 -2.23
N LEU A 13 -4.67 -4.83 -1.73
CA LEU A 13 -3.99 -5.88 -2.47
C LEU A 13 -4.74 -6.26 -3.75
N GLY A 14 -6.06 -6.35 -3.68
CA GLY A 14 -6.92 -6.56 -4.84
C GLY A 14 -6.88 -5.39 -5.83
N PHE A 15 -6.80 -4.15 -5.32
CA PHE A 15 -6.65 -2.96 -6.16
C PHE A 15 -5.40 -3.03 -7.03
N TRP A 16 -4.26 -3.54 -6.51
CA TRP A 16 -3.01 -3.67 -7.28
C TRP A 16 -3.12 -4.57 -8.51
N ILE A 17 -4.13 -5.44 -8.59
CA ILE A 17 -4.38 -6.25 -9.79
C ILE A 17 -4.77 -5.34 -10.97
N LEU A 18 -5.55 -4.27 -10.75
CA LEU A 18 -6.00 -3.36 -11.79
C LEU A 18 -4.86 -2.66 -12.55
N PRO A 19 -3.88 -1.99 -11.89
CA PRO A 19 -2.74 -1.40 -12.58
C PRO A 19 -1.80 -2.44 -13.19
N VAL A 20 -1.66 -3.63 -12.61
CA VAL A 20 -0.89 -4.72 -13.25
C VAL A 20 -1.56 -5.16 -14.56
N LEU A 21 -2.88 -5.34 -14.56
CA LEU A 21 -3.63 -5.62 -15.79
C LEU A 21 -3.56 -4.46 -16.79
N ALA A 22 -3.56 -3.21 -16.32
CA ALA A 22 -3.35 -2.04 -17.18
C ALA A 22 -1.95 -2.01 -17.82
N LEU A 23 -0.89 -2.39 -17.09
CA LEU A 23 0.45 -2.55 -17.64
C LEU A 23 0.52 -3.68 -18.68
N CYS A 24 -0.23 -4.76 -18.50
CA CYS A 24 -0.35 -5.85 -19.47
C CYS A 24 -1.17 -5.48 -20.73
N GLY A 25 -1.67 -4.23 -20.83
CA GLY A 25 -2.45 -3.78 -21.98
C GLY A 25 -3.87 -4.36 -22.03
N VAL A 26 -4.38 -4.89 -20.91
CA VAL A 26 -5.74 -5.47 -20.83
C VAL A 26 -6.81 -4.40 -21.00
N PHE A 27 -6.52 -3.16 -20.60
CA PHE A 27 -7.45 -2.04 -20.73
C PHE A 27 -7.09 -1.17 -21.94
N PRO A 28 -8.07 -0.80 -22.79
CA PRO A 28 -7.84 0.10 -23.90
C PRO A 28 -7.56 1.54 -23.42
N ASP A 29 -6.86 2.31 -24.24
CA ASP A 29 -6.67 3.74 -24.01
C ASP A 29 -8.01 4.50 -24.15
N PRO A 30 -8.31 5.51 -23.31
CA PRO A 30 -7.45 6.13 -22.28
C PRO A 30 -7.59 5.52 -20.88
N TRP A 31 -8.32 4.41 -20.74
CA TRP A 31 -8.63 3.83 -19.43
C TRP A 31 -7.40 3.22 -18.74
N GLY A 32 -6.53 2.53 -19.50
CA GLY A 32 -5.27 2.00 -18.98
C GLY A 32 -4.40 3.10 -18.36
N PHE A 33 -4.21 4.21 -19.06
CA PHE A 33 -3.46 5.38 -18.57
C PHE A 33 -4.07 5.97 -17.29
N ARG A 34 -5.41 6.11 -17.23
CA ARG A 34 -6.09 6.63 -16.03
C ARG A 34 -5.91 5.71 -14.82
N ILE A 35 -6.03 4.39 -15.00
CA ILE A 35 -5.81 3.40 -13.94
C ILE A 35 -4.36 3.48 -13.42
N LEU A 36 -3.39 3.59 -14.33
CA LEU A 36 -1.97 3.75 -13.97
C LEU A 36 -1.71 5.06 -13.24
N ALA A 37 -2.31 6.17 -13.69
CA ALA A 37 -2.18 7.47 -13.03
C ALA A 37 -2.75 7.43 -11.60
N ILE A 38 -3.94 6.83 -11.40
CA ILE A 38 -4.54 6.65 -10.07
C ILE A 38 -3.65 5.77 -9.20
N ALA A 39 -3.17 4.64 -9.73
CA ALA A 39 -2.26 3.75 -9.00
C ALA A 39 -0.96 4.45 -8.60
N PHE A 40 -0.42 5.31 -9.47
CA PHE A 40 0.77 6.11 -9.17
C PHE A 40 0.52 7.14 -8.06
N VAL A 41 -0.61 7.83 -8.07
CA VAL A 41 -0.99 8.75 -6.98
C VAL A 41 -1.15 8.00 -5.65
N ILE A 42 -1.80 6.83 -5.67
CA ILE A 42 -1.94 5.99 -4.49
C ILE A 42 -0.58 5.51 -4.00
N PHE A 43 0.31 5.10 -4.90
CA PHE A 43 1.68 4.71 -4.58
C PHE A 43 2.46 5.85 -3.90
N LEU A 44 2.35 7.08 -4.41
CA LEU A 44 2.96 8.26 -3.79
C LEU A 44 2.41 8.53 -2.39
N ALA A 45 1.11 8.35 -2.18
CA ALA A 45 0.51 8.46 -0.86
C ALA A 45 1.10 7.40 0.10
N HIS A 46 1.22 6.14 -0.34
CA HIS A 46 1.82 5.06 0.45
C HIS A 46 3.31 5.32 0.74
N LEU A 47 4.03 5.92 -0.19
CA LEU A 47 5.42 6.33 0.00
C LEU A 47 5.54 7.44 1.05
N GLY A 48 4.64 8.44 1.01
CA GLY A 48 4.56 9.48 2.03
C GLY A 48 4.25 8.92 3.42
N GLU A 49 3.30 7.97 3.50
CA GLU A 49 3.00 7.26 4.75
C GLU A 49 4.22 6.52 5.26
N LEU A 50 4.93 5.78 4.40
CA LEU A 50 6.14 5.06 4.76
C LEU A 50 7.17 6.02 5.35
N VAL A 51 7.48 7.14 4.69
CA VAL A 51 8.48 8.11 5.18
C VAL A 51 8.10 8.64 6.56
N PHE A 52 6.81 8.91 6.79
CA PHE A 52 6.31 9.40 8.07
C PHE A 52 6.41 8.34 9.18
N VAL A 53 6.11 7.08 8.87
CA VAL A 53 6.08 6.00 9.87
C VAL A 53 7.36 5.19 9.97
N PHE A 54 8.31 5.36 9.05
CA PHE A 54 9.59 4.66 9.04
C PHE A 54 10.37 4.89 10.34
N GLY A 55 10.38 6.13 10.83
CA GLY A 55 10.97 6.45 12.14
C GLY A 55 10.30 5.73 13.31
N LYS A 56 8.96 5.61 13.28
CA LYS A 56 8.18 4.94 14.33
C LYS A 56 8.34 3.41 14.27
N LEU A 57 8.36 2.83 13.07
CA LEU A 57 8.64 1.42 12.82
C LEU A 57 10.06 1.04 13.27
N LYS A 58 11.04 1.91 13.00
CA LYS A 58 12.42 1.74 13.47
C LYS A 58 12.51 1.77 14.99
N ALA A 59 11.81 2.69 15.64
CA ALA A 59 11.73 2.75 17.10
C ALA A 59 11.05 1.52 17.71
N ALA A 60 10.08 0.91 17.00
CA ALA A 60 9.40 -0.32 17.40
C ALA A 60 10.18 -1.62 17.05
N GLY A 61 11.41 -1.52 16.52
CA GLY A 61 12.21 -2.69 16.14
C GLY A 61 11.69 -3.46 14.93
N ARG A 62 10.79 -2.85 14.13
CA ARG A 62 10.07 -3.45 12.98
C ARG A 62 10.39 -2.70 11.68
N ALA A 63 11.65 -2.34 11.47
CA ALA A 63 12.10 -1.62 10.27
C ALA A 63 12.83 -2.53 9.27
N GLU A 64 12.42 -3.79 9.19
CA GLU A 64 13.00 -4.71 8.22
C GLU A 64 12.44 -4.44 6.81
N MET A 65 13.22 -4.76 5.77
CA MET A 65 12.80 -4.66 4.36
C MET A 65 11.39 -5.23 4.07
N PRO A 66 10.97 -6.40 4.58
CA PRO A 66 9.60 -6.89 4.37
C PRO A 66 8.51 -5.98 4.94
N ASP A 67 8.74 -5.29 6.06
CA ASP A 67 7.77 -4.35 6.63
C ASP A 67 7.63 -3.10 5.76
N VAL A 68 8.74 -2.60 5.23
CA VAL A 68 8.77 -1.46 4.29
C VAL A 68 7.95 -1.78 3.04
N VAL A 69 8.16 -2.97 2.45
CA VAL A 69 7.42 -3.42 1.27
C VAL A 69 5.92 -3.56 1.57
N MET A 70 5.56 -4.08 2.74
CA MET A 70 4.16 -4.19 3.15
C MET A 70 3.50 -2.83 3.39
N VAL A 71 4.23 -1.82 3.87
CA VAL A 71 3.70 -0.45 3.95
C VAL A 71 3.51 0.17 2.57
N ILE A 72 4.37 -0.14 1.58
CA ILE A 72 4.16 0.35 0.21
C ILE A 72 2.95 -0.31 -0.45
N LEU A 73 2.77 -1.62 -0.24
CA LEU A 73 1.66 -2.37 -0.86
C LEU A 73 0.32 -2.12 -0.18
N VAL A 74 0.33 -1.94 1.14
CA VAL A 74 -0.88 -1.96 1.97
C VAL A 74 -1.05 -0.73 2.87
N GLY A 75 -0.05 0.16 2.92
CA GLY A 75 -0.15 1.47 3.55
C GLY A 75 -0.36 1.41 5.06
N LEU A 76 -1.18 2.33 5.54
CA LEU A 76 -1.75 2.38 6.89
C LEU A 76 -2.29 1.05 7.42
N PHE A 77 -2.77 0.15 6.56
CA PHE A 77 -3.33 -1.11 7.04
C PHE A 77 -2.29 -2.08 7.60
N HIS A 78 -1.00 -1.91 7.26
CA HIS A 78 0.09 -2.74 7.79
C HIS A 78 0.72 -2.16 9.07
N TRP A 79 1.07 -0.87 9.08
CA TRP A 79 1.84 -0.31 10.19
C TRP A 79 0.99 0.12 11.40
N VAL A 80 -0.27 0.52 11.20
CA VAL A 80 -1.18 0.90 12.31
C VAL A 80 -1.32 -0.21 13.36
N PRO A 81 -1.60 -1.49 13.00
CA PRO A 81 -1.69 -2.55 14.00
C PRO A 81 -0.35 -2.90 14.66
N ILE A 82 0.79 -2.62 14.01
CA ILE A 82 2.12 -2.79 14.59
C ILE A 82 2.35 -1.74 15.69
N LEU A 83 2.12 -0.47 15.37
CA LEU A 83 2.32 0.63 16.34
C LEU A 83 1.29 0.66 17.46
N ARG A 84 0.09 0.08 17.26
CA ARG A 84 -0.95 0.00 18.30
C ARG A 84 -0.73 -1.15 19.30
N LYS A 85 0.15 -2.11 18.97
CA LYS A 85 0.52 -3.23 19.84
C LYS A 85 1.84 -2.99 20.60
N SER A 86 2.59 -1.94 20.26
CA SER A 86 3.76 -1.47 21.01
C SER A 86 3.37 -0.54 22.14
#